data_AF-A0A7S2P2D9-F1
#
_entry.id   AF-A0A7S2P2D9-F1
#
_cell.length_a   1.000
_cell.length_b   1.000
_cell.length_c   1.000
_cell.angle_alpha   90.00
_cell.angle_beta   90.00
_cell.angle_gamma   90.00
#
_symmetry.space_group_name_H-M   'P 1'
#
loop_
_entity.id
_entity.type
_entity.pdbx_description
1 polymer ?
#
loop_
_entity_poly.entity_id
_entity_poly.type
_entity_poly.pdbx_seq_one_letter_code
_entity_poly.pdbx_strand_id
1 'polypeptide(L)'
;SMAAQRRKTAPVGAEAEPRGRGKERCTFNAQIRVPFNDREQFLKVEVYRVDVPVDSVIGACTLAVADPDVEELNEFPVLLDFEERGLLLASLRLPRDDDPPEEEDEPEQQQAEVASQGSISLGPRAPE
;
A
#
# COMPACT_ATOMS: atom_id res chain seq x y z
N SER A 1 -9.97 -9.98 9.06
CA SER A 1 -10.79 -10.83 8.18
C SER A 1 -9.90 -11.45 7.11
N MET A 2 -10.11 -12.72 6.72
CA MET A 2 -9.34 -13.35 5.63
C MET A 2 -9.46 -12.60 4.29
N ALA A 3 -10.60 -11.96 4.03
CA ALA A 3 -10.79 -11.15 2.83
C ALA A 3 -9.93 -9.87 2.83
N ALA A 4 -9.70 -9.26 3.99
CA ALA A 4 -8.80 -8.10 4.11
C ALA A 4 -7.33 -8.51 3.90
N GLN A 5 -6.93 -9.68 4.41
CA GLN A 5 -5.56 -10.20 4.23
C GLN A 5 -5.24 -10.45 2.75
N ARG A 6 -6.22 -10.90 1.95
CA ARG A 6 -6.05 -11.08 0.50
C ARG A 6 -5.89 -9.77 -0.27
N ARG A 7 -6.31 -8.65 0.30
CA ARG A 7 -6.15 -7.30 -0.27
C ARG A 7 -4.92 -6.58 0.26
N LYS A 8 -4.06 -7.28 1.02
CA LYS A 8 -2.78 -6.72 1.45
C LYS A 8 -1.92 -6.51 0.21
N THR A 9 -1.41 -5.29 0.08
CA THR A 9 -0.58 -4.89 -1.06
C THR A 9 0.84 -5.38 -0.88
N ALA A 10 1.58 -5.45 -1.99
CA ALA A 10 3.03 -5.66 -1.93
C ALA A 10 3.71 -4.53 -1.15
N PRO A 11 4.80 -4.81 -0.41
CA PRO A 11 5.54 -3.79 0.30
C PRO A 11 6.14 -2.77 -0.65
N VAL A 12 6.20 -1.52 -0.20
CA VAL A 12 6.84 -0.42 -0.91
C VAL A 12 7.99 0.11 -0.06
N GLY A 13 9.09 0.48 -0.72
CA GLY A 13 10.22 1.12 -0.08
C GLY A 13 9.87 2.51 0.48
N ALA A 14 10.42 2.82 1.64
CA ALA A 14 10.29 4.12 2.27
C ALA A 14 11.50 5.00 1.95
N GLU A 15 11.26 6.26 1.61
CA GLU A 15 12.32 7.25 1.38
C GLU A 15 12.34 8.27 2.52
N ALA A 16 13.52 8.69 2.96
CA ALA A 16 13.64 9.75 3.96
C ALA A 16 13.06 11.05 3.40
N GLU A 17 12.16 11.70 4.15
CA GLU A 17 11.58 12.95 3.71
C GLU A 17 12.59 14.10 3.90
N PRO A 18 13.05 14.80 2.85
CA PRO A 18 14.16 15.76 2.93
C PRO A 18 13.92 16.91 3.91
N ARG A 19 12.65 17.22 4.20
CA ARG A 19 12.23 18.34 5.05
C ARG A 19 11.61 17.89 6.38
N GLY A 20 11.38 16.59 6.57
CA GLY A 20 10.75 16.03 7.77
C GLY A 20 11.76 15.21 8.56
N ARG A 21 12.33 15.76 9.64
CA ARG A 21 13.24 14.99 10.51
C ARG A 21 12.51 13.76 11.05
N GLY A 22 12.95 12.57 10.65
CA GLY A 22 12.37 11.31 11.09
C GLY A 22 11.04 10.94 10.44
N LYS A 23 10.63 11.63 9.37
CA LYS A 23 9.49 11.22 8.55
C LYS A 23 9.99 10.48 7.30
N GLU A 24 9.24 9.47 6.92
CA GLU A 24 9.45 8.71 5.71
C GLU A 24 8.28 8.92 4.76
N ARG A 25 8.57 8.91 3.46
CA ARG A 25 7.58 8.98 2.40
C ARG A 25 7.56 7.64 1.67
N CYS A 26 6.39 7.03 1.61
CA CYS A 26 6.14 5.83 0.82
C CYS A 26 5.22 6.21 -0.34
N THR A 27 5.73 6.12 -1.58
CA THR A 27 4.92 6.43 -2.77
C THR A 27 4.27 5.16 -3.28
N PHE A 28 2.98 5.01 -3.04
CA PHE A 28 2.19 3.87 -3.51
C PHE A 28 1.22 4.30 -4.61
N ASN A 29 1.57 3.99 -5.86
CA ASN A 29 0.76 4.33 -7.04
C ASN A 29 -0.01 3.09 -7.51
N ALA A 30 -1.06 2.71 -6.80
CA ALA A 30 -1.95 1.63 -7.23
C ALA A 30 -3.40 1.91 -6.90
N GLN A 31 -4.29 1.24 -7.63
CA GLN A 31 -5.72 1.24 -7.39
C GLN A 31 -6.11 -0.07 -6.72
N ILE A 32 -6.75 0.01 -5.56
CA ILE A 32 -7.26 -1.16 -4.83
C ILE A 32 -8.77 -1.22 -5.03
N ARG A 33 -9.26 -2.31 -5.61
CA ARG A 33 -10.70 -2.56 -5.68
C ARG A 33 -11.17 -3.18 -4.37
N VAL A 34 -12.23 -2.63 -3.81
CA VAL A 34 -12.86 -3.10 -2.58
C VAL A 34 -14.33 -3.37 -2.89
N PRO A 35 -14.90 -4.51 -2.46
CA PRO A 35 -16.34 -4.72 -2.57
C PRO A 35 -17.08 -3.57 -1.92
N PHE A 36 -18.07 -3.03 -2.62
CA PHE A 36 -18.85 -1.89 -2.17
C PHE A 36 -20.25 -2.35 -1.76
N ASN A 37 -20.70 -1.84 -0.62
CA ASN A 37 -22.07 -1.95 -0.14
C ASN A 37 -22.55 -0.54 0.19
N ASP A 38 -23.68 -0.13 -0.36
CA ASP A 38 -24.27 1.20 -0.20
C ASP A 38 -24.59 1.58 1.25
N ARG A 39 -24.66 0.58 2.14
CA ARG A 39 -24.85 0.77 3.59
C ARG A 39 -23.56 1.00 4.37
N GLU A 40 -22.39 0.80 3.75
CA GLU A 40 -21.10 1.02 4.39
C GLU A 40 -20.72 2.50 4.35
N GLN A 41 -20.45 3.08 5.52
CA GLN A 41 -20.13 4.51 5.65
C GLN A 41 -18.62 4.77 5.70
N PHE A 42 -17.82 3.74 5.97
CA PHE A 42 -16.40 3.88 6.27
C PHE A 42 -15.56 2.77 5.65
N LEU A 43 -14.44 3.16 5.05
CA LEU A 43 -13.37 2.27 4.65
C LEU A 43 -12.20 2.44 5.62
N LYS A 44 -11.82 1.35 6.30
CA LYS A 44 -10.62 1.33 7.15
C LYS A 44 -9.42 0.85 6.35
N VAL A 45 -8.35 1.63 6.35
CA VAL A 45 -7.06 1.26 5.76
C VAL A 45 -6.05 1.09 6.89
N GLU A 46 -5.37 -0.05 6.93
CA GLU A 46 -4.32 -0.34 7.89
C GLU A 46 -2.97 -0.33 7.19
N VAL A 47 -2.01 0.40 7.75
CA VAL A 47 -0.65 0.52 7.24
C VAL A 47 0.25 -0.38 8.07
N TYR A 48 1.03 -1.21 7.38
CA TYR A 48 1.93 -2.17 7.98
C TYR A 48 3.38 -1.80 7.68
N ARG A 49 4.25 -1.95 8.68
CA ARG A 49 5.68 -2.09 8.46
C ARG A 49 5.99 -3.55 8.21
N VAL A 50 6.80 -3.80 7.19
CA VAL A 50 7.25 -5.15 6.88
C VAL A 50 8.47 -5.47 7.72
N ASP A 51 8.30 -6.44 8.61
CA ASP A 51 9.31 -6.89 9.57
C ASP A 51 9.45 -8.42 9.46
N VAL A 52 10.67 -8.92 9.60
CA VAL A 52 10.93 -10.37 9.68
C VAL A 52 10.94 -10.77 11.16
N PRO A 53 10.07 -11.70 11.63
CA PRO A 53 9.24 -12.62 10.85
C PRO A 53 7.77 -12.20 10.64
N VAL A 54 7.29 -11.14 11.29
CA VAL A 54 5.87 -10.77 11.30
C VAL A 54 5.74 -9.27 11.13
N ASP A 55 4.95 -8.86 10.14
CA ASP A 55 4.62 -7.46 9.88
C ASP A 55 3.88 -6.83 11.06
N SER A 56 4.21 -5.57 11.36
CA SER A 56 3.63 -4.81 12.46
C SER A 56 2.70 -3.71 11.93
N VAL A 57 1.55 -3.51 12.58
CA VAL A 57 0.68 -2.36 12.26
C VAL A 57 1.34 -1.10 12.79
N ILE A 58 1.55 -0.13 11.90
CA ILE A 58 2.11 1.19 12.27
C ILE A 58 1.05 2.29 12.31
N GLY A 59 -0.16 1.99 11.85
CA GLY A 59 -1.34 2.82 12.07
C GLY A 59 -2.49 2.44 11.15
N ALA A 60 -3.61 3.12 11.34
CA ALA A 60 -4.79 2.98 10.52
C ALA A 60 -5.46 4.33 10.27
N CYS A 61 -6.10 4.49 9.13
CA CYS A 61 -6.94 5.62 8.82
C CYS A 61 -8.34 5.15 8.43
N THR A 62 -9.31 6.03 8.60
CA THR A 62 -10.72 5.79 8.25
C THR A 62 -11.14 6.81 7.21
N LEU A 63 -11.64 6.33 6.08
CA LEU A 63 -12.08 7.13 4.96
C LEU A 63 -13.62 7.10 4.97
N ALA A 64 -14.26 8.27 4.98
CA ALA A 64 -15.71 8.39 5.00
C ALA A 64 -16.27 8.25 3.59
N VAL A 65 -16.78 7.06 3.25
CA VAL A 65 -17.28 6.73 1.90
C VAL A 65 -18.53 7.55 1.55
N ALA A 66 -19.29 7.98 2.56
CA ALA A 66 -20.47 8.82 2.39
C ALA A 66 -20.14 10.32 2.24
N ASP A 67 -18.87 10.71 2.30
CA ASP A 67 -18.45 12.10 2.12
C ASP A 67 -18.57 12.49 0.64
N PRO A 68 -19.26 13.59 0.29
CA PRO A 68 -19.39 14.03 -1.11
C PRO A 68 -18.04 14.35 -1.77
N ASP A 69 -17.03 14.73 -1.00
CA ASP A 69 -15.71 15.13 -1.50
C ASP A 69 -14.72 13.95 -1.51
N VAL A 70 -15.19 12.73 -1.22
CA VAL A 70 -14.34 11.52 -1.11
C VAL A 70 -13.67 11.11 -2.42
N GLU A 71 -14.20 11.55 -3.56
CA GLU A 71 -13.61 11.32 -4.88
C GLU A 71 -12.40 12.23 -5.17
N GLU A 72 -12.20 13.29 -4.37
CA GLU A 72 -11.03 14.14 -4.46
C GLU A 72 -9.82 13.53 -3.74
N LEU A 73 -8.62 13.98 -4.10
CA LEU A 73 -7.40 13.59 -3.41
C LEU A 73 -7.34 14.29 -2.04
N ASN A 74 -7.52 13.51 -0.98
CA ASN A 74 -7.60 14.00 0.38
C ASN A 74 -6.50 13.41 1.28
N GLU A 75 -6.19 14.13 2.36
CA GLU A 75 -5.29 13.68 3.41
C GLU A 75 -6.08 13.03 4.55
N PHE A 76 -5.74 11.79 4.89
CA PHE A 76 -6.34 11.05 5.97
C PHE A 76 -5.32 10.80 7.08
N PRO A 77 -5.59 11.21 8.34
CA PRO A 77 -4.68 10.98 9.44
C PRO A 77 -4.56 9.48 9.73
N VAL A 78 -3.31 9.02 9.79
CA VAL A 78 -2.96 7.66 10.18
C VAL A 78 -2.73 7.65 11.68
N LEU A 79 -3.58 6.93 12.41
CA LEU A 79 -3.57 6.87 13.86
C LEU A 79 -3.08 5.51 14.36
N LEU A 80 -2.29 5.52 15.44
CA LEU A 80 -1.94 4.33 16.22
C LEU A 80 -2.03 4.70 17.70
N ASP A 81 -2.77 3.91 18.48
CA ASP A 81 -2.97 4.17 19.91
C ASP A 81 -3.49 5.60 20.21
N PHE A 82 -4.40 6.09 19.36
CA PHE A 82 -4.99 7.44 19.42
C PHE A 82 -4.01 8.60 19.16
N GLU A 83 -2.78 8.31 18.74
CA GLU A 83 -1.81 9.32 18.31
C GLU A 83 -1.65 9.33 16.79
N GLU A 84 -1.52 10.53 16.21
CA GLU A 84 -1.19 10.68 14.79
C GLU A 84 0.25 10.25 14.52
N ARG A 85 0.42 9.31 13.59
CA ARG A 85 1.72 8.77 13.15
C ARG A 85 2.11 9.24 11.75
N GLY A 86 1.16 9.76 10.98
CA GLY A 86 1.40 10.24 9.63
C GLY A 86 0.11 10.56 8.89
N LEU A 87 0.22 10.73 7.57
CA LEU A 87 -0.88 11.05 6.67
C LEU A 87 -0.89 10.07 5.50
N LEU A 88 -2.08 9.63 5.10
CA LEU A 88 -2.32 8.91 3.86
C LEU A 88 -2.96 9.89 2.87
N LEU A 89 -2.34 10.08 1.70
CA LEU A 89 -2.99 10.77 0.58
C LEU A 89 -3.70 9.74 -0.28
N ALA A 90 -5.03 9.83 -0.40
CA ALA A 90 -5.83 8.90 -1.19
C ALA A 90 -7.08 9.59 -1.77
N SER A 91 -7.66 9.00 -2.81
CA SER A 91 -9.01 9.30 -3.28
C SER A 91 -9.78 7.99 -3.46
N LEU A 92 -11.10 8.03 -3.34
CA LEU A 92 -11.96 6.87 -3.55
C LEU A 92 -12.83 7.10 -4.76
N ARG A 93 -12.95 6.11 -5.64
CA ARG A 93 -13.91 6.16 -6.73
C ARG A 93 -15.09 5.26 -6.39
N LEU A 94 -16.29 5.82 -6.33
CA LEU A 94 -17.50 5.02 -6.12
C LEU A 94 -17.89 4.31 -7.43
N PRO A 95 -18.42 3.08 -7.36
CA PRO A 95 -18.90 2.38 -8.55
C PRO A 95 -20.08 3.14 -9.17
N ARG A 96 -20.09 3.22 -10.50
CA ARG A 96 -21.16 3.84 -11.30
C ARG A 96 -21.80 2.78 -12.18
N ASP A 97 -23.07 2.97 -12.53
CA ASP A 97 -23.84 1.98 -13.31
C ASP A 97 -23.24 1.65 -14.68
N ASP A 98 -22.40 2.54 -15.23
CA ASP A 98 -21.69 2.37 -16.50
C ASP A 98 -20.30 1.73 -16.35
N ASP A 99 -19.91 1.29 -15.15
CA ASP A 99 -18.62 0.62 -14.97
C ASP A 99 -18.62 -0.74 -15.69
N PRO A 100 -17.56 -1.04 -16.48
CA PRO A 100 -17.48 -2.30 -17.20
C PRO A 100 -17.53 -3.47 -16.20
N PRO A 101 -18.25 -4.56 -16.52
CA PRO A 101 -18.31 -5.73 -15.68
C PRO A 101 -16.89 -6.26 -15.44
N GLU A 102 -16.63 -6.70 -14.21
CA GLU A 102 -15.32 -7.18 -13.78
C GLU A 102 -14.84 -8.30 -14.73
N GLU A 103 -13.72 -8.08 -15.42
CA GLU A 103 -12.93 -9.20 -15.94
C GLU A 103 -12.36 -9.91 -14.72
N GLU A 104 -12.74 -11.17 -14.52
CA GLU A 104 -12.13 -12.01 -13.49
C GLU A 104 -10.63 -12.06 -13.78
N ASP A 105 -9.81 -11.43 -12.92
CA ASP A 105 -8.36 -11.56 -12.97
C ASP A 105 -8.03 -13.06 -12.78
N GLU A 106 -7.86 -13.78 -13.89
CA GLU A 106 -7.27 -15.10 -13.88
C GLU A 106 -5.89 -14.97 -13.21
N PRO A 107 -5.55 -15.81 -12.22
CA PRO A 107 -4.27 -15.70 -11.56
C PRO A 107 -3.17 -16.01 -12.57
N GLU A 108 -2.47 -14.96 -12.99
CA GLU A 108 -1.27 -15.06 -13.81
C GLU A 108 -0.27 -15.93 -13.02
N GLN A 109 -0.15 -17.19 -13.43
CA GLN A 109 0.86 -18.13 -12.93
C GLN A 109 2.24 -17.64 -13.40
N GLN A 110 2.77 -16.58 -12.78
CA GLN A 110 4.15 -16.20 -12.99
C GLN A 110 5.05 -17.02 -12.06
N GLN A 111 5.65 -17.99 -12.74
CA GLN A 111 6.64 -18.95 -12.29
C GLN A 111 7.75 -18.29 -11.48
N ALA A 112 8.16 -19.00 -10.42
CA ALA A 112 9.40 -18.78 -9.74
C ALA A 112 10.58 -18.96 -10.73
N GLU A 113 11.27 -17.88 -11.07
CA GLU A 113 12.68 -17.94 -11.45
C GLU A 113 13.52 -17.23 -10.42
N VAL A 114 14.24 -18.05 -9.65
CA VAL A 114 15.31 -17.66 -8.75
C VAL A 114 16.49 -17.19 -9.61
N ALA A 115 16.54 -15.90 -9.95
CA ALA A 115 17.72 -15.31 -10.57
C ALA A 115 18.69 -14.86 -9.48
N SER A 116 19.47 -15.81 -8.95
CA SER A 116 20.70 -15.52 -8.23
C SER A 116 21.72 -14.91 -9.20
N GLN A 117 21.90 -13.59 -9.21
CA GLN A 117 23.07 -12.98 -9.83
C GLN A 117 23.59 -11.81 -8.98
N GLY A 118 24.35 -12.17 -7.95
CA GLY A 118 25.38 -11.30 -7.41
C GLY A 118 26.60 -11.39 -8.32
N SER A 119 26.95 -10.31 -9.00
CA SER A 119 28.24 -10.19 -9.70
C SER A 119 29.24 -9.50 -8.77
N ILE A 120 30.18 -10.27 -8.22
CA ILE A 120 31.37 -9.73 -7.56
C ILE A 120 32.52 -9.82 -8.57
N SER A 121 32.99 -8.67 -9.02
CA SER A 121 34.20 -8.55 -9.85
C SER A 121 35.42 -8.37 -8.95
N LEU A 122 36.23 -9.42 -8.84
CA LEU A 122 37.58 -9.35 -8.28
C LEU A 122 38.59 -9.17 -9.43
N GLY A 123 39.30 -8.04 -9.42
CA GLY A 123 40.36 -7.75 -10.39
C GLY A 123 41.62 -8.59 -10.15
N PRO A 124 42.41 -8.90 -11.19
CA PRO A 124 43.68 -9.58 -11.02
C PRO A 124 44.75 -8.64 -10.42
N ARG A 125 45.43 -9.18 -9.41
CA ARG A 125 46.57 -8.65 -8.66
C ARG A 125 47.81 -8.53 -9.56
N ALA A 126 48.55 -7.43 -9.43
CA ALA A 126 49.83 -7.23 -10.11
C ALA A 126 50.87 -8.28 -9.72
N PRO A 127 51.68 -8.80 -10.66
CA PRO A 127 52.92 -9.49 -10.35
C PRO A 127 54.07 -8.50 -10.09
N GLU A 128 55.00 -8.96 -9.26
CA GLU A 128 56.16 -8.26 -8.66
C GLU A 128 57.19 -7.68 -9.65
#